data_AF-A0A8H7BTH2-F1
#
_entry.id   AF-A0A8H7BTH2-F1
#
_cell.length_a   1.000
_cell.length_b   1.000
_cell.length_c   1.000
_cell.angle_alpha   90.00
_cell.angle_beta   90.00
_cell.angle_gamma   90.00
#
_symmetry.space_group_name_H-M   'P 1'
#
loop_
_entity.id
_entity.type
_entity.pdbx_description
1 polymer ?
#
loop_
_entity_poly.entity_id
_entity_poly.type
_entity_poly.pdbx_seq_one_letter_code
_entity_poly.pdbx_strand_id
1 'polypeptide(L)'
;MNIRNLHNGPNRVSFSVRALKDYNPKVHNRTSRIEQPRFTLLGEVEPVPHHKREESLSCYLPIHPEMKPMVHFKDFNPYIFRVKSIYYIGGFGGLNYIGWIPLPIYQQAHKVDELMFKQQ
;
A
#
# COMPACT_ATOMS: atom_id res chain seq x y z
N MET A 1 3.62 -11.93 1.53
CA MET A 1 4.79 -12.82 1.28
C MET A 1 5.47 -13.09 2.61
N ASN A 2 5.93 -14.32 2.88
CA ASN A 2 6.72 -14.64 4.08
C ASN A 2 8.22 -14.42 3.79
N ILE A 3 9.00 -14.05 4.81
CA ILE A 3 10.43 -13.78 4.72
C ILE A 3 11.27 -14.92 4.11
N ARG A 4 10.87 -16.18 4.31
CA ARG A 4 11.54 -17.33 3.69
C ARG A 4 11.49 -17.28 2.16
N ASN A 5 10.37 -16.80 1.61
CA ASN A 5 10.22 -16.67 0.15
C ASN A 5 11.07 -15.52 -0.39
N LEU A 6 11.30 -14.47 0.41
CA LEU A 6 12.15 -13.35 0.03
C LEU A 6 13.64 -13.76 -0.05
N HIS A 7 14.11 -14.57 0.89
CA HIS A 7 15.51 -15.02 0.92
C HIS A 7 15.86 -16.03 -0.17
N ASN A 8 14.88 -16.83 -0.62
CA ASN A 8 15.11 -17.96 -1.52
C ASN A 8 14.69 -17.68 -2.98
N GLY A 9 14.16 -16.50 -3.27
CA GLY A 9 13.61 -16.16 -4.59
C GLY A 9 14.00 -14.75 -5.03
N PRO A 10 13.57 -14.33 -6.24
CA PRO A 10 13.71 -12.93 -6.63
C PRO A 10 12.95 -12.07 -5.61
N ASN A 11 13.51 -10.91 -5.28
CA ASN A 11 12.91 -9.97 -4.32
C ASN A 11 11.63 -9.30 -4.82
N ARG A 12 11.03 -9.80 -5.89
CA ARG A 12 9.84 -9.26 -6.56
C ARG A 12 8.57 -9.70 -5.84
N VAL A 13 7.74 -8.73 -5.49
CA VAL A 13 6.48 -8.96 -4.79
C VAL A 13 5.35 -8.15 -5.39
N SER A 14 4.13 -8.66 -5.25
CA SER A 14 2.90 -7.89 -5.45
C SER A 14 2.24 -7.61 -4.11
N PHE A 15 1.86 -6.36 -3.87
CA PHE A 15 1.12 -5.94 -2.69
C PHE A 15 -0.21 -5.31 -3.13
N SER A 16 -1.33 -5.93 -2.74
CA SER A 16 -2.66 -5.45 -3.11
C SER A 16 -3.33 -4.77 -1.93
N VAL A 17 -3.79 -3.54 -2.15
CA VAL A 17 -4.54 -2.74 -1.18
C VAL A 17 -5.96 -2.57 -1.68
N ARG A 18 -6.94 -2.81 -0.82
CA ARG A 18 -8.36 -2.64 -1.14
C ARG A 18 -8.95 -1.57 -0.26
N ALA A 19 -9.87 -0.79 -0.83
CA ALA A 19 -10.73 0.07 -0.04
C ALA A 19 -11.46 -0.74 1.04
N LEU A 20 -11.60 -0.13 2.22
CA LEU A 20 -12.44 -0.66 3.28
C LEU A 20 -13.92 -0.42 2.95
N LYS A 21 -14.82 -1.11 3.66
CA LYS A 21 -16.28 -1.01 3.39
C LYS A 21 -16.81 0.40 3.55
N ASP A 22 -16.21 1.18 4.44
CA ASP A 22 -16.52 2.57 4.78
C ASP A 22 -15.89 3.59 3.83
N TYR A 23 -15.20 3.15 2.78
CA TYR A 23 -14.62 4.03 1.77
C TYR A 23 -15.66 4.91 1.05
N ASN A 24 -16.88 4.40 0.86
CA ASN A 24 -17.96 5.15 0.23
C ASN A 24 -19.15 5.33 1.19
N PRO A 25 -19.08 6.31 2.11
CA PRO A 25 -20.13 6.52 3.10
C PRO A 25 -21.46 6.95 2.47
N LYS A 26 -21.42 7.54 1.25
CA LYS A 26 -22.61 8.02 0.53
C LYS A 26 -23.53 6.90 0.04
N VAL A 27 -23.05 5.66 -0.05
CA VAL A 27 -23.83 4.48 -0.50
C VAL A 27 -24.07 3.50 0.66
N HIS A 28 -24.08 4.00 1.90
CA HIS A 28 -24.34 3.22 3.12
C HIS A 28 -23.49 1.95 3.26
N ASN A 29 -22.26 1.93 2.73
CA ASN A 29 -21.36 0.77 2.73
C ASN A 29 -21.98 -0.50 2.10
N ARG A 30 -22.97 -0.33 1.21
CA ARG A 30 -23.66 -1.44 0.51
C ARG A 30 -22.96 -1.89 -0.76
N THR A 31 -21.82 -1.30 -1.10
CA THR A 31 -21.05 -1.69 -2.28
C THR A 31 -20.46 -3.08 -2.09
N SER A 32 -20.60 -3.89 -3.12
CA SER A 32 -20.01 -5.21 -3.22
C SER A 32 -18.49 -5.11 -3.41
N ARG A 33 -17.79 -6.23 -3.19
CA ARG A 33 -16.31 -6.29 -3.36
C ARG A 33 -15.86 -6.00 -4.79
N ILE A 34 -16.73 -6.18 -5.78
CA ILE A 34 -16.40 -5.91 -7.18
C ILE A 34 -16.49 -4.41 -7.48
N GLU A 35 -17.41 -3.69 -6.83
CA GLU A 35 -17.58 -2.24 -6.96
C GLU A 35 -16.53 -1.42 -6.20
N GLN A 36 -15.76 -2.04 -5.30
CA GLN A 36 -14.77 -1.34 -4.49
C GLN A 36 -13.42 -1.17 -5.21
N PRO A 37 -12.78 0.01 -5.08
CA PRO A 37 -11.49 0.25 -5.70
C PRO A 37 -10.37 -0.52 -5.02
N ARG A 38 -9.35 -0.86 -5.81
CA ARG A 38 -8.18 -1.60 -5.36
C ARG A 38 -6.94 -1.27 -6.18
N PHE A 39 -5.82 -1.25 -5.50
CA PHE A 39 -4.49 -1.16 -6.07
C PHE A 39 -3.81 -2.53 -6.04
N THR A 40 -3.04 -2.82 -7.09
CA THR A 40 -1.99 -3.83 -7.06
C THR A 40 -0.67 -3.13 -7.35
N LEU A 41 0.16 -3.04 -6.32
CA LEU A 41 1.51 -2.51 -6.41
C LEU A 41 2.45 -3.65 -6.72
N LEU A 42 3.24 -3.50 -7.77
CA LEU A 42 4.27 -4.45 -8.20
C LEU A 42 5.62 -3.82 -7.93
N GLY A 43 6.53 -4.56 -7.32
CA GLY A 43 7.83 -4.01 -6.99
C GLY A 43 8.77 -5.00 -6.34
N GLU A 44 9.73 -4.47 -5.61
CA GLU A 44 10.81 -5.22 -4.98
C GLU A 44 10.88 -4.92 -3.49
N VAL A 45 11.21 -5.91 -2.67
CA VAL A 45 11.42 -5.72 -1.23
C VAL A 45 12.90 -5.84 -0.92
N GLU A 46 13.45 -4.90 -0.18
CA GLU A 46 14.84 -4.90 0.25
C GLU A 46 14.94 -4.64 1.76
N PRO A 47 15.96 -5.19 2.44
CA PRO A 47 16.20 -4.86 3.83
C PRO A 47 16.53 -3.36 3.95
N VAL A 48 16.00 -2.71 4.99
CA VAL A 48 16.38 -1.32 5.27
C VAL A 48 17.84 -1.29 5.69
N PRO A 49 18.68 -0.41 5.09
CA PRO A 49 20.07 -0.26 5.50
C PRO A 49 20.18 0.09 6.99
N HIS A 50 21.22 -0.42 7.66
CA HIS A 50 21.38 -0.24 9.11
C HIS A 50 21.30 1.24 9.54
N HIS A 51 21.92 2.15 8.78
CA HIS A 51 21.92 3.58 9.06
C HIS A 51 20.53 4.26 8.93
N LYS A 52 19.55 3.59 8.31
CA LYS A 52 18.15 4.07 8.18
C LYS A 52 17.18 3.32 9.09
N ARG A 53 17.66 2.42 9.94
CA ARG A 53 16.78 1.61 10.81
C ARG A 53 15.92 2.49 11.70
N GLU A 54 16.52 3.45 12.38
CA GLU A 54 15.80 4.33 13.31
C GLU A 54 14.77 5.21 12.59
N GLU A 55 15.14 5.77 11.43
CA GLU A 55 14.23 6.53 10.56
C GLU A 55 13.04 5.67 10.10
N SER A 56 13.29 4.42 9.70
CA SER A 56 12.22 3.50 9.31
C SER A 56 11.30 3.18 10.49
N LEU A 57 11.84 2.98 11.69
CA LEU A 57 11.07 2.67 12.88
C LEU A 57 10.26 3.87 13.39
N SER A 58 10.78 5.10 13.25
CA SER A 58 10.07 6.32 13.62
C SER A 58 8.82 6.55 12.76
N CYS A 59 8.82 6.07 11.51
CA CYS A 59 7.63 6.05 10.65
C CYS A 59 6.67 4.88 10.98
N TYR A 60 7.22 3.70 11.28
CA TYR A 60 6.43 2.46 11.45
C TYR A 60 5.68 2.38 12.80
N LEU A 61 6.34 2.71 13.91
CA LEU A 61 5.81 2.51 15.27
C LEU A 61 4.61 3.41 15.65
N PRO A 62 4.46 4.64 15.13
CA PRO A 62 3.24 5.42 15.36
C PRO A 62 1.99 4.75 14.79
N ILE A 63 2.12 3.99 13.70
CA ILE A 63 1.02 3.27 13.04
C ILE A 63 0.80 1.90 13.71
N HIS A 64 1.88 1.26 14.15
CA HIS A 64 1.88 -0.07 14.78
C HIS A 64 2.50 -0.06 16.19
N PRO A 65 1.85 0.59 17.17
CA PRO A 65 2.39 0.71 18.54
C PRO A 65 2.56 -0.65 19.24
N GLU A 66 1.77 -1.66 18.86
CA GLU A 66 1.86 -3.04 19.34
C GLU A 66 3.23 -3.69 19.04
N MET A 67 3.96 -3.19 18.05
CA MET A 67 5.25 -3.74 17.64
C MET A 67 6.43 -3.23 18.49
N LYS A 68 6.24 -2.27 19.40
CA LYS A 68 7.32 -1.72 20.24
C LYS A 68 8.15 -2.77 20.99
N PRO A 69 7.58 -3.83 21.60
CA PRO A 69 8.40 -4.87 22.23
C PRO A 69 9.21 -5.67 21.20
N MET A 70 8.68 -5.84 19.99
CA MET A 70 9.25 -6.70 18.96
C MET A 70 10.51 -6.12 18.30
N VAL A 71 10.62 -4.79 18.20
CA VAL A 71 11.73 -4.15 17.46
C VAL A 71 13.09 -4.28 18.14
N HIS A 72 13.11 -4.69 19.42
CA HIS A 72 14.32 -4.95 20.19
C HIS A 72 14.88 -6.36 19.99
N PHE A 73 14.12 -7.28 19.39
CA PHE A 73 14.62 -8.62 19.10
C PHE A 73 15.50 -8.62 17.85
N LYS A 74 16.57 -9.42 17.90
CA LYS A 74 17.62 -9.48 16.86
C LYS A 74 17.11 -10.02 15.51
N ASP A 75 16.03 -10.80 15.53
CA ASP A 75 15.38 -11.37 14.35
C ASP A 75 14.39 -10.39 13.69
N PHE A 76 14.09 -9.25 14.33
CA PHE A 76 13.27 -8.21 13.73
C PHE A 76 14.08 -7.24 12.89
N ASN A 77 13.84 -7.27 11.57
CA ASN A 77 14.46 -6.37 10.60
C ASN A 77 13.40 -5.64 9.78
N PRO A 78 13.45 -4.30 9.66
CA PRO A 78 12.57 -3.57 8.77
C PRO A 78 12.95 -3.81 7.30
N TYR A 79 11.93 -3.83 6.45
CA TYR A 79 12.06 -3.96 5.00
C TYR A 79 11.32 -2.82 4.33
N ILE A 80 11.84 -2.38 3.18
CA ILE A 80 11.21 -1.36 2.35
C ILE A 80 10.73 -1.98 1.04
N PHE A 81 9.49 -1.64 0.66
CA PHE A 81 8.90 -2.04 -0.61
C PHE A 81 9.07 -0.92 -1.64
N ARG A 82 9.84 -1.20 -2.70
CA ARG A 82 10.11 -0.31 -3.83
C ARG A 82 9.12 -0.59 -4.95
N VAL A 83 8.07 0.23 -5.02
CA VAL A 83 7.07 0.16 -6.10
C VAL A 83 7.72 0.46 -7.45
N LYS A 84 7.48 -0.41 -8.44
CA LYS A 84 7.96 -0.28 -9.83
C LYS A 84 6.81 -0.09 -10.81
N SER A 85 5.63 -0.64 -10.53
CA SER A 85 4.45 -0.49 -11.38
C SER A 85 3.17 -0.60 -10.54
N ILE A 86 2.12 0.05 -11.00
CA ILE A 86 0.85 0.14 -10.28
C ILE A 86 -0.29 -0.19 -11.24
N TYR A 87 -1.10 -1.19 -10.88
CA TYR A 87 -2.35 -1.49 -11.58
C TYR A 87 -3.52 -1.13 -10.67
N TYR A 88 -4.42 -0.28 -11.18
CA TYR A 88 -5.58 0.20 -10.44
C TYR A 88 -6.87 -0.32 -11.06
N ILE A 89 -7.80 -0.71 -10.20
CA ILE A 89 -9.17 -1.04 -10.57
C ILE A 89 -10.06 -0.12 -9.72
N GLY A 90 -10.77 0.82 -10.33
CA GLY A 90 -11.64 1.76 -9.63
C GLY A 90 -12.95 1.19 -9.09
N GLY A 91 -13.24 -0.07 -9.41
CA GLY A 91 -14.54 -0.69 -9.18
C GLY A 91 -15.25 -0.93 -10.50
N PHE A 92 -16.21 -1.87 -10.49
CA PHE A 92 -17.05 -2.17 -11.64
C PHE A 92 -18.40 -1.46 -11.50
N GLY A 93 -18.99 -1.03 -12.62
CA GLY A 93 -20.20 -0.19 -12.68
C GLY A 93 -19.86 1.30 -12.86
N GLY A 94 -20.54 1.99 -13.78
CA GLY A 94 -20.29 3.42 -14.07
C GLY A 94 -18.97 3.73 -14.81
N LEU A 95 -18.54 4.99 -14.78
CA LEU A 95 -17.28 5.48 -15.37
C LEU A 95 -16.14 5.44 -14.35
N ASN A 96 -15.53 4.27 -14.20
CA ASN A 96 -14.37 4.07 -13.32
C ASN A 96 -13.11 3.78 -14.13
N TYR A 97 -11.99 4.39 -13.72
CA TYR A 97 -10.70 4.10 -14.34
C TYR A 97 -10.21 2.69 -13.95
N ILE A 98 -9.79 1.92 -14.94
CA ILE A 98 -9.15 0.61 -14.78
C ILE A 98 -7.90 0.62 -15.66
N GLY A 99 -6.72 0.46 -15.07
CA GLY A 99 -5.49 0.48 -15.83
C GLY A 99 -4.23 0.77 -15.02
N TRP A 100 -3.14 0.95 -15.76
CA TRP A 100 -1.83 1.25 -15.23
C TRP A 100 -1.72 2.70 -14.79
N ILE A 101 -1.28 2.93 -13.54
CA ILE A 101 -0.93 4.26 -13.06
C ILE A 101 0.56 4.51 -13.31
N PRO A 102 0.93 5.60 -14.01
CA PRO A 102 2.33 5.98 -14.18
C PRO A 102 3.04 6.15 -12.83
N LEU A 103 4.24 5.55 -12.71
CA LEU A 103 5.03 5.61 -11.48
C LEU A 103 5.32 7.05 -10.99
N PRO A 104 5.65 8.03 -11.85
CA PRO A 104 5.85 9.40 -11.40
C PRO A 104 4.61 10.02 -10.76
N ILE A 105 3.42 9.72 -11.28
CA ILE A 105 2.16 10.20 -10.71
C ILE A 105 1.97 9.62 -9.30
N TYR A 106 2.23 8.31 -9.13
CA TYR A 106 2.16 7.67 -7.82
C TYR A 106 3.15 8.27 -6.82
N GLN A 107 4.38 8.57 -7.24
CA GLN A 107 5.43 9.10 -6.38
C GLN A 107 5.23 10.58 -6.00
N GLN A 108 4.55 11.35 -6.85
CA GLN A 108 4.25 12.77 -6.62
C GLN A 108 2.88 12.99 -5.97
N ALA A 109 2.07 11.93 -5.86
CA ALA A 109 0.80 11.98 -5.19
C ALA A 109 0.99 12.34 -3.71
N HIS A 110 0.23 13.32 -3.26
CA HIS A 110 0.13 13.73 -1.87
C HIS A 110 -1.30 13.52 -1.41
N LYS A 111 -1.49 13.40 -0.09
CA LYS A 111 -2.82 13.37 0.49
C LYS A 111 -3.50 14.69 0.13
N VAL A 112 -4.59 14.61 -0.63
CA VAL A 112 -5.48 15.74 -0.85
C VAL A 112 -6.49 15.68 0.28
N ASP A 113 -6.46 16.66 1.18
CA ASP A 113 -7.54 16.84 2.13
C ASP A 113 -8.76 17.31 1.31
N GLU A 114 -9.82 16.49 1.29
CA GLU A 114 -11.04 16.58 0.47
C GLU A 114 -10.93 16.12 -0.99
N LEU A 115 -11.57 14.97 -1.25
CA LEU A 115 -11.88 14.46 -2.57
C LEU A 115 -12.87 15.41 -3.27
N MET A 116 -12.33 16.42 -3.97
CA MET A 116 -13.04 17.26 -4.93
C MET A 116 -13.40 16.45 -6.19
N PHE A 117 -14.19 15.39 -6.06
CA PHE A 117 -14.97 14.84 -7.17
C PHE A 117 -16.34 15.52 -7.12
N LYS A 118 -16.40 16.80 -7.49
CA LYS A 118 -17.64 17.40 -7.99
C LYS A 118 -17.87 16.80 -9.37
N GLN A 119 -18.78 15.83 -9.46
CA GLN A 119 -19.33 15.40 -10.74
C GLN A 119 -20.12 16.59 -11.31
N GLN A 120 -19.74 17.03 -12.50
CA GLN A 120 -20.56 17.89 -13.37
C GLN A 120 -21.81 17.14 -13.81
#